data_AF-A0A9W6HWV7-F1
#
_entry.id   AF-A0A9W6HWV7-F1
#
_cell.length_a   1.000
_cell.length_b   1.000
_cell.length_c   1.000
_cell.angle_alpha   90.00
_cell.angle_beta   90.00
_cell.angle_gamma   90.00
#
_symmetry.space_group_name_H-M   'P 1'
#
loop_
_entity.id
_entity.type
_entity.pdbx_description
1 polymer ?
#
loop_
_entity_poly.entity_id
_entity_poly.type
_entity_poly.pdbx_seq_one_letter_code
_entity_poly.pdbx_strand_id
1 'polypeptide(L)'
;MRRATTRSGRPADCREALELVTGYLDGVLPAGRRRRLEEHLAGCAECPVQLEQIRVTVEILRCFGAGDIPQDTLAKLWAAFARP
;
A
#
# COMPACT_ATOMS: atom_id res chain seq x y z
N MET A 1 24.31 5.15 -7.32
CA MET A 1 24.23 3.67 -7.27
C MET A 1 22.78 3.25 -7.56
N ARG A 2 22.47 2.85 -8.80
CA ARG A 2 21.15 2.29 -9.16
C ARG A 2 21.31 0.78 -9.17
N ARG A 3 20.67 0.06 -8.24
CA ARG A 3 20.62 -1.41 -8.29
C ARG A 3 19.77 -1.80 -9.49
N ALA A 4 20.33 -2.61 -10.38
CA ALA A 4 19.57 -3.31 -11.41
C ALA A 4 18.79 -4.44 -10.71
N THR A 5 17.47 -4.32 -10.72
CA THR A 5 16.54 -5.29 -10.16
C THR A 5 16.11 -6.24 -11.28
N THR A 6 16.50 -7.51 -11.17
CA THR A 6 16.07 -8.57 -12.08
C THR A 6 14.65 -9.00 -11.73
N ARG A 7 13.69 -8.44 -12.47
CA ARG A 7 12.26 -8.76 -12.35
C ARG A 7 12.00 -10.22 -12.72
N SER A 8 11.98 -11.10 -11.71
CA SER A 8 11.65 -12.53 -11.85
C SER A 8 10.14 -12.81 -11.96
N GLY A 9 9.29 -11.79 -11.81
CA GLY A 9 7.83 -11.88 -12.02
C GLY A 9 7.41 -11.32 -13.38
N ARG A 10 6.23 -11.72 -13.89
CA ARG A 10 5.68 -11.05 -15.08
C ARG A 10 5.44 -9.56 -14.77
N PRO A 11 5.79 -8.65 -15.69
CA PRO A 11 5.64 -7.20 -15.52
C PRO A 11 4.23 -6.75 -15.10
N ALA A 12 3.21 -7.40 -15.68
CA ALA A 12 1.81 -7.11 -15.44
C ALA A 12 1.39 -7.50 -14.02
N ASP A 13 1.79 -8.70 -13.57
CA ASP A 13 1.48 -9.24 -12.25
C ASP A 13 2.09 -8.37 -11.14
N CYS A 14 3.30 -7.80 -11.37
CA CYS A 14 3.91 -6.87 -10.42
C CYS A 14 3.19 -5.51 -10.33
N ARG A 15 2.66 -5.00 -11.46
CA ARG A 15 1.87 -3.77 -11.46
C ARG A 15 0.53 -3.97 -10.74
N GLU A 16 -0.17 -5.06 -11.08
CA GLU A 16 -1.42 -5.42 -10.42
C GLU A 16 -1.20 -5.63 -8.91
N ALA A 17 -0.10 -6.29 -8.52
CA ALA A 17 0.25 -6.44 -7.11
C ALA A 17 0.38 -5.08 -6.39
N LEU A 18 1.08 -4.11 -7.01
CA LEU A 18 1.25 -2.76 -6.46
C LEU A 18 -0.07 -1.99 -6.31
N GLU A 19 -1.00 -2.15 -7.26
CA GLU A 19 -2.34 -1.54 -7.17
C GLU A 19 -3.15 -2.08 -5.99
N LEU A 20 -2.89 -3.31 -5.55
CA LEU A 20 -3.57 -3.94 -4.42
C LEU A 20 -2.90 -3.61 -3.07
N VAL A 21 -1.69 -3.06 -3.04
CA VAL A 21 -0.91 -2.87 -1.80
C VAL A 21 -1.67 -2.05 -0.76
N THR A 22 -2.28 -0.92 -1.13
CA THR A 22 -3.01 -0.08 -0.16
C THR A 22 -4.13 -0.85 0.53
N GLY A 23 -5.01 -1.51 -0.23
CA GLY A 23 -6.09 -2.32 0.33
C GLY A 23 -5.59 -3.55 1.11
N TYR A 24 -4.40 -4.06 0.78
CA TYR A 24 -3.74 -5.12 1.55
C TYR A 24 -3.26 -4.65 2.91
N LEU A 25 -2.62 -3.47 2.96
CA LEU A 25 -2.15 -2.85 4.20
C LEU A 25 -3.30 -2.42 5.10
N ASP A 26 -4.38 -1.93 4.51
CA ASP A 26 -5.59 -1.52 5.23
C ASP A 26 -6.47 -2.71 5.66
N GLY A 27 -6.16 -3.94 5.21
CA GLY A 27 -6.91 -5.15 5.56
C GLY A 27 -8.29 -5.26 4.90
N VAL A 28 -8.58 -4.44 3.88
CA VAL A 28 -9.90 -4.35 3.23
C VAL A 28 -10.00 -5.11 1.91
N LEU A 29 -8.93 -5.79 1.49
CA LEU A 29 -8.95 -6.60 0.28
C LEU A 29 -9.90 -7.80 0.38
N PRO A 30 -10.77 -8.02 -0.63
CA PRO A 30 -11.53 -9.26 -0.72
C PRO A 30 -10.61 -10.49 -0.75
N ALA A 31 -11.01 -11.57 -0.07
CA ALA A 31 -10.19 -12.76 0.14
C ALA A 31 -9.54 -13.32 -1.15
N GLY A 32 -10.28 -13.36 -2.26
CA GLY A 32 -9.76 -13.83 -3.54
C GLY A 32 -8.66 -12.96 -4.13
N ARG A 33 -8.72 -11.64 -3.93
CA ARG A 33 -7.65 -10.72 -4.37
C ARG A 33 -6.46 -10.76 -3.43
N ARG A 34 -6.72 -10.87 -2.12
CA ARG A 34 -5.69 -11.04 -1.10
C ARG A 34 -4.84 -12.29 -1.38
N ARG A 35 -5.48 -13.44 -1.64
CA ARG A 35 -4.78 -14.69 -1.94
C ARG A 35 -3.90 -14.59 -3.18
N ARG A 36 -4.39 -14.00 -4.27
CA ARG A 36 -3.60 -13.78 -5.49
C ARG A 36 -2.37 -12.91 -5.25
N LEU A 37 -2.51 -11.87 -4.43
CA LEU A 37 -1.37 -11.02 -4.05
C LEU A 37 -0.35 -11.81 -3.22
N GLU A 38 -0.79 -12.58 -2.23
CA GLU A 38 0.08 -13.42 -1.39
C GLU A 38 0.82 -14.48 -2.22
N GLU A 39 0.15 -15.14 -3.16
CA GLU A 39 0.75 -16.08 -4.13
C GLU A 39 1.83 -15.39 -4.96
N HIS A 40 1.59 -14.18 -5.45
CA HIS A 40 2.59 -13.40 -6.19
C HIS A 40 3.79 -13.01 -5.33
N LEU A 41 3.55 -12.54 -4.11
CA LEU A 41 4.60 -12.16 -3.16
C LEU A 41 5.51 -13.36 -2.83
N ALA A 42 4.96 -14.57 -2.76
CA ALA A 42 5.74 -15.78 -2.55
C ALA A 42 6.61 -16.16 -3.77
N GLY A 43 6.16 -15.84 -4.98
CA GLY A 43 6.84 -16.19 -6.24
C GLY A 43 7.74 -15.09 -6.82
N CYS A 44 7.71 -13.87 -6.27
CA CYS A 44 8.42 -12.72 -6.81
C CYS A 44 9.49 -12.21 -5.84
N ALA A 45 10.72 -12.03 -6.31
CA ALA A 45 11.83 -11.54 -5.48
C ALA A 45 11.73 -10.03 -5.13
N GLU A 46 11.01 -9.24 -5.93
CA GLU A 46 11.03 -7.78 -5.83
C GLU A 46 9.81 -7.19 -5.14
N CYS A 47 8.62 -7.74 -5.39
CA CYS A 47 7.39 -7.20 -4.83
C CYS A 47 7.34 -7.21 -3.29
N PRO A 48 7.90 -8.20 -2.56
CA PRO A 48 8.02 -8.12 -1.10
C PRO A 48 8.84 -6.91 -0.64
N VAL A 49 9.92 -6.57 -1.36
CA VAL A 49 10.76 -5.40 -1.05
C VAL A 49 9.98 -4.10 -1.28
N GLN A 50 9.23 -4.01 -2.38
CA GLN A 50 8.43 -2.84 -2.69
C GLN A 50 7.27 -2.65 -1.69
N LEU A 51 6.62 -3.75 -1.29
CA LEU A 51 5.60 -3.75 -0.25
C LEU A 51 6.16 -3.21 1.07
N GLU A 52 7.36 -3.66 1.45
CA GLU A 52 8.01 -3.18 2.67
C GLU A 52 8.37 -1.69 2.60
N GLN A 53 8.87 -1.22 1.46
CA GLN A 53 9.11 0.22 1.24
C GLN A 53 7.84 1.06 1.40
N ILE A 54 6.72 0.59 0.87
CA ILE A 54 5.43 1.27 1.02
C ILE A 54 4.98 1.25 2.49
N ARG A 55 5.12 0.11 3.19
CA ARG A 55 4.82 0.01 4.63
C ARG A 55 5.58 1.04 5.45
N VAL A 56 6.90 1.08 5.30
CA VAL A 56 7.77 2.03 6.01
C VAL A 56 7.35 3.47 5.67
N THR A 57 7.05 3.76 4.41
CA THR A 57 6.58 5.10 4.00
C THR A 57 5.29 5.48 4.72
N VAL A 58 4.31 4.56 4.79
CA VAL A 58 3.05 4.77 5.50
C VAL A 58 3.29 4.97 7.00
N GLU A 59 4.14 4.17 7.63
CA GLU A 59 4.47 4.32 9.05
C GLU A 59 5.12 5.68 9.36
N ILE A 60 6.08 6.09 8.54
CA ILE A 60 6.71 7.41 8.66
C ILE A 60 5.65 8.51 8.55
N LEU A 61 4.78 8.46 7.54
CA LEU A 61 3.72 9.46 7.35
C LEU A 61 2.70 9.46 8.50
N ARG A 62 2.38 8.29 9.08
CA ARG A 62 1.50 8.19 10.25
C ARG A 62 2.09 8.88 11.47
N CYS A 63 3.41 8.79 11.67
CA CYS A 63 4.10 9.50 12.75
C CYS A 63 4.00 11.03 12.61
N PHE A 64 3.77 11.56 11.41
CA PHE A 64 3.65 13.00 11.17
C PHE A 64 2.22 13.56 11.25
N GLY A 65 1.16 12.73 11.31
CA GLY A 65 -0.13 13.19 10.76
C GLY A 65 -1.44 12.84 11.45
N ALA A 66 -1.49 12.17 12.62
CA ALA A 66 -2.80 11.83 13.22
C ALA A 66 -2.93 12.09 14.72
N GLY A 67 -1.83 12.23 15.46
CA GLY A 67 -1.87 12.50 16.90
C GLY A 67 -2.25 13.95 17.25
N ASP A 68 -2.02 14.89 16.33
CA ASP A 68 -2.10 16.33 16.61
C ASP A 68 -3.36 17.01 16.05
N ILE A 69 -4.21 16.29 15.32
CA ILE A 69 -5.42 16.88 14.71
C ILE A 69 -6.62 16.60 15.63
N PRO A 70 -7.24 17.63 16.23
CA PRO A 70 -8.48 17.45 16.98
C PRO A 70 -9.55 16.78 16.14
N GLN A 71 -10.27 15.82 16.73
CA GLN A 71 -11.27 15.01 16.02
C GLN A 71 -12.35 15.86 15.32
N ASP A 72 -12.71 17.00 15.91
CA ASP A 72 -13.67 17.95 15.32
C ASP A 72 -13.15 18.60 14.03
N THR A 73 -11.84 18.91 13.99
CA THR A 73 -11.17 19.44 12.79
C THR A 73 -11.13 18.37 11.71
N LEU A 74 -10.82 17.13 12.09
CA LEU A 74 -10.78 15.99 11.20
C LEU A 74 -12.16 15.74 10.55
N ALA A 75 -13.23 15.76 11.35
CA ALA A 75 -14.61 15.62 10.87
C ALA A 75 -15.02 16.73 9.89
N LYS A 76 -14.62 17.99 10.15
CA LYS A 76 -14.88 19.12 9.24
C LYS A 76 -14.15 18.97 7.91
N LEU A 77 -12.88 18.56 7.93
CA LEU A 77 -12.11 18.29 6.71
C LEU A 77 -12.76 17.18 5.88
N TRP A 78 -13.15 16.07 6.52
CA TRP A 78 -13.84 14.98 5.84
C TRP A 78 -15.16 15.44 5.20
N ALA A 79 -15.98 16.21 5.92
CA ALA A 79 -17.25 16.74 5.38
C ALA A 79 -17.04 17.70 4.19
N ALA A 80 -15.95 18.47 4.19
CA ALA A 80 -15.60 19.38 3.09
C ALA A 80 -15.18 18.64 1.82
N PHE A 81 -14.42 17.53 1.96
CA PHE A 81 -13.95 16.72 0.82
C PHE A 81 -14.90 15.60 0.39
N ALA A 82 -15.90 15.24 1.21
CA ALA A 82 -16.89 14.20 0.90
C ALA A 82 -17.98 14.65 -0.09
N ARG A 83 -17.96 15.90 -0.57
CA ARG A 83 -18.81 16.35 -1.67
C ARG A 83 -18.06 16.20 -3.01
N PRO A 84 -18.66 15.55 -4.02
CA PRO A 84 -18.05 15.37 -5.33
C PRO A 84 -17.90 16.68 -6.10
#